data_AF-A0A950WSC4-F1
#
_entry.id   AF-A0A950WSC4-F1
#
_cell.length_a   1.000
_cell.length_b   1.000
_cell.length_c   1.000
_cell.angle_alpha   90.00
_cell.angle_beta   90.00
_cell.angle_gamma   90.00
#
_symmetry.space_group_name_H-M   'P 1'
#
loop_
_entity.id
_entity.type
_entity.pdbx_description
1 polymer ?
#
loop_
_entity_poly.entity_id
_entity_poly.type
_entity_poly.pdbx_seq_one_letter_code
_entity_poly.pdbx_strand_id
1 'polypeptide(L)' 'MEYRTLGRTGMKVSAYCFGAMMLGGWGTSDHDEAVRIIHAALDGGINFIDTADVYSAG' A
#
# COMPACT_ATOMS: atom_id res chain seq x y z
N MET A 1 -12.65 5.17 7.65
CA MET A 1 -11.74 5.73 6.63
C MET A 1 -12.40 6.91 5.94
N GLU A 2 -11.68 8.01 5.71
CA GLU A 2 -12.12 9.10 4.83
C GLU A 2 -11.62 8.88 3.40
N TYR A 3 -12.40 9.27 2.38
CA TYR A 3 -12.03 9.13 0.97
C TYR A 3 -12.05 10.46 0.23
N ARG A 4 -11.07 10.66 -0.66
CA ARG A 4 -10.87 11.88 -1.46
C ARG A 4 -10.83 11.54 -2.94
N THR A 5 -11.18 12.50 -3.80
CA THR A 5 -11.06 12.31 -5.25
C THR A 5 -9.60 12.47 -5.67
N LEU A 6 -9.05 11.49 -6.38
CA LEU A 6 -7.67 11.54 -6.89
C LEU A 6 -7.59 12.49 -8.10
N GLY A 7 -7.13 13.71 -7.88
CA GLY A 7 -7.00 14.72 -8.93
C GLY A 7 -8.30 14.91 -9.70
N ARG A 8 -8.22 14.82 -11.04
CA ARG A 8 -9.37 14.95 -11.96
C ARG A 8 -9.91 13.60 -12.46
N THR A 9 -9.47 12.49 -11.87
CA THR A 9 -9.79 11.14 -12.36
C THR A 9 -11.19 10.66 -11.99
N GLY A 10 -11.82 11.27 -10.99
CA GLY A 10 -13.07 10.78 -10.40
C GLY A 10 -12.92 9.59 -9.45
N MET A 11 -11.73 8.97 -9.36
CA MET A 11 -11.48 7.87 -8.44
C MET A 11 -11.49 8.33 -6.99
N LYS A 12 -12.13 7.55 -6.11
CA LYS A 12 -12.12 7.77 -4.67
C LYS A 12 -11.03 6.94 -4.01
N VAL A 13 -10.03 7.60 -3.42
CA VAL A 13 -8.93 6.97 -2.70
C VAL A 13 -8.99 7.30 -1.22
N SER A 14 -8.52 6.40 -0.35
CA SER A 14 -8.39 6.66 1.09
C SER A 14 -7.54 7.92 1.34
N ALA A 15 -7.79 8.64 2.45
CA ALA A 15 -6.99 9.82 2.80
C ALA A 15 -5.51 9.50 3.09
N TYR A 16 -5.22 8.23 3.40
CA TYR A 16 -3.88 7.68 3.59
C TYR A 16 -3.58 6.62 2.52
N CYS A 17 -2.30 6.48 2.18
CA CYS A 17 -1.75 5.46 1.29
C CYS A 17 -1.07 4.35 2.11
N PHE A 18 -1.07 3.11 1.62
CA PHE A 18 -0.12 2.10 2.08
C PHE A 18 1.14 2.12 1.21
N GLY A 19 2.30 2.44 1.81
CA GLY A 19 3.60 2.42 1.12
C GLY A 19 4.27 1.05 1.25
N ALA A 20 4.63 0.45 0.12
CA ALA A 20 5.18 -0.91 0.05
C ALA A 20 6.71 -1.00 0.17
N MET A 21 7.42 0.12 0.38
CA MET A 21 8.90 0.14 0.46
C MET A 21 9.48 -0.86 1.48
N MET A 22 8.78 -1.10 2.58
CA MET A 22 9.22 -2.03 3.64
C MET A 22 8.90 -3.51 3.34
N LEU A 23 8.19 -3.80 2.25
CA LEU A 23 7.92 -5.17 1.81
C LEU A 23 9.05 -5.63 0.89
N GLY A 24 10.01 -6.35 1.45
CA GLY A 24 11.19 -6.86 0.76
C GLY A 24 12.49 -6.53 1.50
N GLY A 25 13.57 -6.30 0.76
CA GLY A 25 14.94 -6.18 1.26
C GLY A 25 15.21 -5.01 2.21
N TRP A 26 14.29 -4.05 2.32
CA TRP A 26 14.39 -2.91 3.24
C TRP A 26 13.64 -3.14 4.57
N GLY A 27 12.84 -4.20 4.66
CA GLY A 27 12.03 -4.52 5.83
C GLY A 27 11.78 -6.01 5.95
N THR A 28 10.53 -6.44 5.79
CA THR A 28 10.17 -7.86 5.87
C THR A 28 10.39 -8.55 4.52
N SER A 29 11.24 -9.57 4.50
CA SER A 29 11.40 -10.48 3.36
C SER A 29 10.53 -11.73 3.47
N ASP A 30 9.75 -11.89 4.55
CA ASP A 30 8.78 -12.97 4.71
C ASP A 30 7.53 -12.65 3.88
N HIS A 31 7.25 -13.51 2.90
CA HIS A 31 6.10 -13.38 2.01
C HIS A 31 4.76 -13.39 2.76
N ASP A 32 4.58 -14.31 3.70
CA ASP A 32 3.31 -14.46 4.40
C ASP A 32 3.09 -13.29 5.36
N GLU A 33 4.17 -12.76 5.95
CA GLU A 33 4.11 -11.54 6.75
C GLU A 33 3.74 -10.32 5.90
N ALA A 34 4.38 -10.14 4.74
CA ALA A 34 4.06 -9.05 3.81
C ALA A 34 2.58 -9.10 3.38
N VAL A 35 2.06 -10.28 3.07
CA VAL A 35 0.64 -10.48 2.73
C VAL A 35 -0.27 -10.09 3.90
N ARG A 36 0.05 -10.52 5.13
CA ARG A 36 -0.72 -10.14 6.33
C ARG A 36 -0.74 -8.62 6.55
N ILE A 37 0.40 -7.94 6.34
CA ILE A 37 0.50 -6.48 6.48
C ILE A 37 -0.39 -5.77 5.45
N ILE A 38 -0.38 -6.20 4.19
CA ILE A 38 -1.26 -5.64 3.15
C ILE A 38 -2.73 -5.83 3.54
N HIS A 39 -3.11 -7.04 3.97
CA HIS A 39 -4.49 -7.30 4.40
C HIS A 39 -4.92 -6.44 5.59
N ALA A 40 -4.05 -6.25 6.58
CA ALA A 40 -4.35 -5.36 7.69
C ALA A 40 -4.60 -3.90 7.25
N ALA A 41 -3.86 -3.42 6.24
CA ALA A 41 -4.11 -2.09 5.66
C ALA A 41 -5.46 -2.02 4.93
N LEU A 42 -5.81 -3.06 4.17
CA LEU A 42 -7.09 -3.17 3.48
C LEU A 42 -8.26 -3.23 4.47
N ASP A 43 -8.15 -4.02 5.53
CA ASP A 43 -9.14 -4.13 6.61
C ASP A 43 -9.32 -2.79 7.35
N GLY A 44 -8.26 -1.98 7.44
CA GLY A 44 -8.31 -0.60 7.92
C GLY A 44 -8.99 0.39 6.97
N GLY A 45 -9.33 -0.05 5.76
CA GLY A 45 -10.03 0.74 4.72
C GLY A 45 -9.11 1.44 3.73
N ILE A 46 -7.80 1.13 3.70
CA ILE A 46 -6.92 1.61 2.62
C ILE A 46 -7.37 0.96 1.31
N ASN A 47 -7.40 1.73 0.23
CA ASN A 47 -7.78 1.21 -1.09
C ASN A 47 -6.80 1.57 -2.22
N PHE A 48 -5.64 2.15 -1.89
CA PHE A 48 -4.57 2.39 -2.83
C PHE A 48 -3.20 2.16 -2.19
N ILE A 49 -2.28 1.64 -3.00
CA ILE A 49 -0.94 1.20 -2.59
C ILE A 49 0.08 1.92 -3.45
N ASP A 50 1.14 2.42 -2.81
CA ASP A 50 2.32 2.99 -3.44
C ASP A 50 3.45 1.96 -3.47
N THR A 51 4.04 1.75 -4.65
CA THR A 51 5.13 0.80 -4.89
C THR A 51 6.04 1.31 -6.02
N ALA A 52 7.26 0.77 -6.12
CA ALA A 52 8.23 1.13 -7.14
C ALA A 52 9.18 -0.03 -7.45
N ASP A 53 9.71 -0.06 -8.67
CA ASP A 53 10.73 -1.03 -9.13
C ASP A 53 12.00 -1.04 -8.27
N VAL A 54 12.41 0.13 -7.78
CA VAL A 54 13.56 0.28 -6.89
C VAL A 54 13.32 -0.33 -5.50
N TYR A 55 12.08 -0.65 -5.12
CA TYR A 55 11.80 -1.30 -3.85
C TYR A 55 12.18 -2.77 -3.93
N SER A 56 13.41 -3.06 -3.51
CA SER A 56 13.99 -4.41 -3.54
C SER A 56 14.29 -4.97 -4.94
N ALA A 57 14.43 -4.08 -5.94
CA ALA A 57 14.72 -4.43 -7.33
C ALA A 57 13.64 -5.34 -7.96
N GLY A 58 12.37 -4.93 -7.85
CA GLY A 58 11.18 -5.64 -8.35
C GLY A 58 10.11 -4.73 -8.90
#